data_AF-A0A522LHF0-F1
#
_entry.id   AF-A0A522LHF0-F1
#
_cell.length_a   1.000
_cell.length_b   1.000
_cell.length_c   1.000
_cell.angle_alpha   90.00
_cell.angle_beta   90.00
_cell.angle_gamma   90.00
#
_symmetry.space_group_name_H-M   'P 1'
#
loop_
_entity.id
_entity.type
_entity.pdbx_description
1 polymer ?
#
loop_
_entity_poly.entity_id
_entity_poly.type
_entity_poly.pdbx_seq_one_letter_code
_entity_poly.pdbx_strand_id
1 'polypeptide(L)' 'MRSFDDAQGNRWEAAMLDASYGIMLVIFSRMGGDEVLKNELDAASLLEAEQLLAAMDEASLRAALLTAIPWN' A
#
# COMPACT_ATOMS: atom_id res chain seq x y z
N MET A 1 7.90 -4.32 -2.47
CA MET A 1 6.70 -5.02 -1.94
C MET A 1 6.92 -5.36 -0.48
N ARG A 2 5.86 -5.35 0.33
CA ARG A 2 5.88 -5.57 1.79
C ARG A 2 4.68 -6.40 2.21
N SER A 3 4.88 -7.49 2.93
CA SER A 3 3.78 -8.19 3.62
C SER A 3 3.63 -7.70 5.06
N PHE A 4 2.40 -7.70 5.58
CA PHE A 4 2.09 -7.40 6.98
C PHE A 4 0.71 -7.98 7.33
N ASP A 5 0.42 -8.12 8.62
CA ASP A 5 -0.90 -8.50 9.11
C ASP A 5 -1.64 -7.27 9.66
N ASP A 6 -2.95 -7.16 9.40
CA ASP A 6 -3.80 -6.13 10.00
C ASP A 6 -4.16 -6.44 11.46
N ALA A 7 -4.92 -5.54 12.11
CA ALA A 7 -5.32 -5.72 13.50
C ALA A 7 -6.29 -6.91 13.73
N GLN A 8 -6.89 -7.45 12.67
CA GLN A 8 -7.81 -8.58 12.70
C GLN A 8 -7.09 -9.90 12.35
N GLY A 9 -5.79 -9.85 12.06
CA GLY A 9 -4.99 -11.00 11.64
C GLY A 9 -5.15 -11.38 10.18
N ASN A 10 -5.76 -10.53 9.34
CA ASN A 10 -5.73 -10.75 7.89
C ASN A 10 -4.36 -10.35 7.36
N ARG A 11 -3.83 -11.17 6.45
CA ARG A 11 -2.56 -10.90 5.81
C ARG A 11 -2.72 -10.08 4.55
N TRP A 12 -1.88 -9.07 4.40
CA TRP A 12 -1.90 -8.11 3.31
C TRP A 12 -0.53 -8.00 2.64
N GLU A 13 -0.54 -7.66 1.35
CA GLU A 13 0.62 -7.21 0.60
C GLU A 13 0.44 -5.76 0.18
N ALA A 14 1.44 -4.93 0.47
CA ALA A 14 1.58 -3.57 -0.02
C ALA A 14 2.62 -3.52 -1.15
N ALA A 15 2.23 -2.91 -2.28
CA ALA A 15 3.07 -2.73 -3.45
C ALA A 15 2.92 -1.32 -4.03
N MET A 16 3.98 -0.79 -4.63
CA MET A 16 3.90 0.49 -5.34
C MET A 16 3.44 0.27 -6.78
N LEU A 17 2.61 1.19 -7.26
CA LEU A 17 2.16 1.29 -8.64
C LEU A 17 2.41 2.73 -9.13
N ASP A 18 3.19 2.86 -10.20
CA ASP A 18 3.31 4.10 -10.96
C ASP A 18 2.05 4.25 -11.83
N ALA A 19 1.15 5.14 -11.42
CA ALA A 19 -0.07 5.44 -12.14
C ALA A 19 0.15 6.57 -13.15
N SER A 20 -0.87 6.89 -13.94
CA SER A 20 -0.76 7.96 -14.93
C SER A 20 -0.53 9.33 -14.27
N TYR A 21 0.11 10.24 -15.02
CA TYR A 21 0.36 11.63 -14.63
C TYR A 21 1.26 11.82 -13.39
N GLY A 22 2.14 10.85 -13.11
CA GLY A 22 3.10 10.93 -12.01
C GLY A 22 2.48 10.67 -10.64
N ILE A 23 1.27 10.12 -10.60
CA ILE A 23 0.63 9.71 -9.34
C ILE A 23 1.25 8.38 -8.93
N MET A 24 1.77 8.31 -7.70
CA MET A 24 2.25 7.06 -7.10
C MET A 24 1.15 6.52 -6.20
N LEU A 25 0.77 5.26 -6.41
CA LEU A 25 -0.21 4.58 -5.57
C LEU A 25 0.47 3.49 -4.76
N VAL A 26 0.11 3.39 -3.48
CA VAL A 26 0.31 2.16 -2.71
C VAL A 26 -0.94 1.30 -2.83
N ILE A 27 -0.76 0.07 -3.29
CA ILE A 27 -1.80 -0.93 -3.47
C ILE A 27 -1.72 -1.95 -2.35
N PHE A 28 -2.84 -2.20 -1.69
CA PHE A 28 -2.99 -3.21 -0.65
C PHE A 28 -3.85 -4.35 -1.18
N SER A 29 -3.26 -5.53 -1.28
CA SER A 29 -3.95 -6.75 -1.73
C SER A 29 -4.09 -7.72 -0.56
N ARG A 30 -5.32 -8.18 -0.29
CA ARG A 30 -5.56 -9.16 0.76
C ARG A 30 -5.12 -10.55 0.30
N MET A 31 -4.25 -11.20 1.07
CA MET A 31 -3.85 -12.57 0.79
C MET A 31 -5.02 -13.52 1.06
N GLY A 32 -5.37 -14.32 0.05
CA GLY A 32 -6.48 -15.29 0.15
C GLY A 32 -7.88 -14.68 -0.01
N GLY A 33 -7.98 -13.44 -0.49
CA GLY A 33 -9.25 -12.80 -0.85
C GLY A 33 -9.11 -11.93 -2.10
N ASP A 34 -10.23 -11.33 -2.53
CA ASP A 34 -10.30 -10.50 -3.74
C ASP A 34 -10.26 -8.99 -3.43
N GLU A 35 -9.97 -8.64 -2.18
CA GLU A 35 -10.00 -7.27 -1.69
C GLU A 35 -8.72 -6.52 -2.07
N VAL A 36 -8.88 -5.43 -2.83
CA VAL A 36 -7.79 -4.54 -3.25
C VAL A 36 -8.15 -3.10 -2.86
N LEU A 37 -7.31 -2.51 -2.01
CA LEU A 37 -7.42 -1.12 -1.59
C LEU A 37 -6.22 -0.31 -2.12
N LYS A 38 -6.37 1.01 -2.22
CA LYS A 38 -5.33 1.93 -2.68
C LYS A 38 -5.30 3.20 -1.85
N ASN A 39 -4.12 3.79 -1.77
CA ASN A 39 -3.91 5.18 -1.38
C ASN A 39 -2.94 5.86 -2.36
N GLU A 40 -3.07 7.17 -2.48
CA GLU A 40 -2.01 7.99 -3.05
C GLU A 40 -0.85 8.08 -2.06
N LEU A 41 0.36 7.96 -2.58
CA LEU A 41 1.60 8.18 -1.85
C LEU A 41 2.30 9.38 -2.47
N ASP A 42 2.61 10.38 -1.66
CA ASP A 42 3.37 11.54 -2.12
C ASP A 42 4.83 11.14 -2.32
N ALA A 43 5.21 10.92 -3.58
CA ALA A 43 6.55 10.57 -4.02
C ALA A 43 6.80 11.11 -5.43
N ALA A 44 8.00 11.65 -5.68
CA ALA A 44 8.37 12.23 -6.96
C ALA A 44 8.84 11.20 -7.99
N SER A 45 9.06 9.95 -7.57
CA SER A 45 9.46 8.85 -8.45
C SER A 45 9.09 7.48 -7.87
N LEU A 46 9.01 6.46 -8.73
CA LEU A 46 8.77 5.08 -8.29
C LEU A 46 9.85 4.60 -7.31
N LEU A 47 11.12 4.96 -7.54
CA LEU A 47 12.22 4.61 -6.65
C LEU A 47 12.04 5.19 -5.23
N GLU A 48 11.65 6.46 -5.13
CA GLU A 48 11.36 7.10 -3.85
C GLU A 48 10.15 6.46 -3.18
N ALA A 49 9.08 6.21 -3.92
CA ALA A 49 7.90 5.49 -3.46
C ALA A 49 8.25 4.11 -2.86
N GLU A 50 9.08 3.33 -3.54
CA GLU A 50 9.54 2.02 -3.05
C GLU A 50 10.38 2.13 -1.78
N GLN A 51 11.24 3.16 -1.69
CA GLN A 51 12.04 3.44 -0.50
C GLN A 51 11.16 3.83 0.70
N LEU A 52 10.16 4.69 0.47
CA LEU A 52 9.18 5.07 1.49
C LEU A 52 8.42 3.84 1.98
N LEU A 53 7.90 3.02 1.07
CA LEU A 53 7.20 1.78 1.43
C LEU A 53 8.11 0.80 2.21
N ALA A 54 9.37 0.67 1.81
CA ALA A 54 10.33 -0.19 2.50
C ALA A 54 10.63 0.30 3.93
N ALA A 55 10.65 1.61 4.14
CA ALA A 55 10.92 2.25 5.42
C ALA A 55 9.71 2.27 6.38
N MET A 56 8.48 2.10 5.88
CA MET A 56 7.28 2.05 6.74
C MET A 56 7.33 0.85 7.69
N ASP A 57 7.12 1.09 8.98
CA ASP A 57 6.89 0.00 9.92
C ASP A 57 5.46 -0.58 9.77
N GLU A 58 5.18 -1.70 10.45
CA GLU A 58 3.84 -2.30 10.37
C GLU A 58 2.73 -1.38 10.91
N ALA A 59 3.03 -0.53 11.90
CA ALA A 59 2.05 0.42 12.43
C ALA A 59 1.65 1.45 11.37
N SER A 60 2.63 1.98 10.62
CA SER A 60 2.42 2.91 9.50
C SER A 60 1.67 2.25 8.35
N LEU A 61 1.99 0.99 8.02
CA LEU A 61 1.26 0.23 7.00
C LEU A 61 -0.20 -0.01 7.39
N ARG A 62 -0.47 -0.37 8.65
CA ARG A 62 -1.84 -0.51 9.16
C ARG A 62 -2.59 0.82 9.15
N ALA A 63 -1.94 1.92 9.54
CA ALA A 63 -2.55 3.25 9.51
C ALA A 63 -2.92 3.67 8.09
N ALA A 64 -2.03 3.43 7.12
CA ALA A 64 -2.32 3.68 5.71
C ALA A 64 -3.46 2.78 5.20
N LEU A 65 -3.48 1.50 5.56
CA LEU A 65 -4.56 0.58 5.18
C LEU A 65 -5.93 1.06 5.67
N LEU A 66 -6.01 1.64 6.87
CA LEU A 66 -7.27 2.15 7.44
C LEU A 66 -7.87 3.33 6.66
N THR A 67 -7.03 4.12 5.98
CA THR A 67 -7.49 5.24 5.15
C THR A 67 -7.61 4.88 3.67
N ALA A 68 -7.25 3.64 3.30
CA ALA A 68 -7.27 3.17 1.94
C ALA A 68 -8.68 3.07 1.38
N ILE A 69 -8.84 3.47 0.12
CA ILE A 69 -10.10 3.37 -0.60
C ILE A 69 -10.09 2.12 -1.49
N PRO A 70 -11.25 1.52 -1.76
CA PRO A 70 -11.35 0.42 -2.72
C PRO A 70 -10.81 0.80 -4.12
N TRP A 71 -10.28 -0.18 -4.85
CA TRP A 71 -9.70 0.05 -6.18
C TRP A 71 -10.72 0.52 -7.24
N ASN A 72 -11.97 0.13 -7.08
CA ASN A 72 -13.13 0.37 -7.96
C ASN A 72 -13.55 1.83 -8.13
#